data_AF-A0A1F2S1N0-F1
#
_entry.id   AF-A0A1F2S1N0-F1
#
_cell.length_a   1.000
_cell.length_b   1.000
_cell.length_c   1.000
_cell.angle_alpha   90.00
_cell.angle_beta   90.00
_cell.angle_gamma   90.00
#
_symmetry.space_group_name_H-M   'P 1'
#
loop_
_entity.id
_entity.type
_entity.pdbx_description
1 polymer ?
#
loop_
_entity_poly.entity_id
_entity_poly.type
_entity_poly.pdbx_seq_one_letter_code
_entity_poly.pdbx_strand_id
1 'polypeptide(L)'
;MSGAQRRFVPVKSLGRQRPADPQEVLAEIRTIYFGTTERTIQHDFAHAIELLTTLAAEEDREKARVYMDGLAQMRSDWGRTRSGRSGQSGTSGRSRKSGES
;
A
#
# COMPACT_ATOMS: atom_id res chain seq x y z
N MET A 1 48.57 17.08 -31.64
CA MET A 1 48.13 17.23 -30.24
C MET A 1 47.41 18.56 -30.11
N SER A 2 46.09 18.59 -29.90
CA SER A 2 45.44 19.76 -29.29
C SER A 2 44.02 19.44 -28.80
N GLY A 3 43.91 19.33 -27.48
CA GLY A 3 42.81 19.86 -26.66
C GLY A 3 41.38 19.44 -26.98
N ALA A 4 40.95 18.31 -26.40
CA ALA A 4 39.55 17.97 -26.22
C ALA A 4 38.85 18.98 -25.29
N GLN A 5 37.94 19.80 -25.82
CA GLN A 5 37.03 20.60 -25.01
C GLN A 5 35.86 19.71 -24.55
N ARG A 6 36.00 19.14 -23.35
CA ARG A 6 34.89 18.48 -22.65
C ARG A 6 33.93 19.56 -22.18
N ARG A 7 32.81 19.72 -22.90
CA ARG A 7 31.66 20.51 -22.45
C ARG A 7 31.12 19.89 -21.16
N PHE A 8 31.33 20.55 -20.03
CA PHE A 8 30.62 20.23 -18.79
C PHE A 8 29.17 20.67 -18.97
N VAL A 9 28.27 19.70 -19.07
CA VAL A 9 26.83 19.95 -18.89
C VAL A 9 26.57 20.18 -17.41
N PRO A 10 25.82 21.23 -17.02
CA PRO A 10 25.39 21.36 -15.64
C PRO A 10 24.44 20.19 -15.34
N VAL A 11 24.90 19.26 -14.51
CA VAL A 11 24.02 18.33 -13.82
C VAL A 11 23.08 19.18 -13.00
N LYS A 12 21.84 19.31 -13.48
CA LYS A 12 20.75 19.91 -12.71
C LYS A 12 20.80 19.28 -11.34
N SER A 13 21.02 20.14 -10.36
CA SER A 13 21.07 19.85 -8.95
C SER A 13 20.05 18.76 -8.62
N LEU A 14 20.55 17.61 -8.19
CA LEU A 14 19.80 16.65 -7.40
C LEU A 14 19.39 17.38 -6.12
N GLY A 15 18.36 18.21 -6.25
CA GLY A 15 17.62 18.76 -5.13
C GLY A 15 17.08 17.56 -4.40
N ARG A 16 17.78 17.18 -3.32
CA ARG A 16 17.20 16.68 -2.06
C ARG A 16 15.68 16.58 -2.22
N GLN A 17 15.18 15.38 -2.54
CA GLN A 17 13.79 15.12 -2.93
C GLN A 17 12.88 16.10 -2.19
N ARG A 18 12.36 17.10 -2.91
CA ARG A 18 11.37 17.99 -2.34
C ARG A 18 10.27 17.05 -1.83
N PRO A 19 9.82 17.13 -0.57
CA PRO A 19 8.69 16.32 -0.13
C PRO A 19 7.61 16.54 -1.18
N ALA A 20 7.12 15.44 -1.76
CA ALA A 20 6.07 15.50 -2.77
C ALA A 20 4.96 16.39 -2.22
N ASP A 21 4.37 17.25 -3.06
CA ASP A 21 3.32 18.15 -2.61
C ASP A 21 2.26 17.31 -1.88
N PRO A 22 1.98 17.57 -0.58
CA PRO A 22 1.05 16.74 0.18
C PRO A 22 -0.32 16.60 -0.49
N GLN A 23 -0.74 17.62 -1.25
CA GLN A 23 -1.98 17.57 -2.01
C GLN A 23 -1.91 16.60 -3.20
N GLU A 24 -0.77 16.54 -3.90
CA GLU A 24 -0.54 15.57 -4.98
C GLU A 24 -0.49 14.15 -4.43
N VAL A 25 0.18 13.94 -3.29
CA VAL A 25 0.25 12.63 -2.61
C VAL A 25 -1.15 12.18 -2.17
N LEU A 26 -1.92 13.07 -1.55
CA LEU A 26 -3.31 12.77 -1.16
C LEU A 26 -4.20 12.47 -2.36
N ALA A 27 -4.06 13.23 -3.46
CA ALA A 27 -4.79 13.01 -4.70
C ALA A 27 -4.43 11.66 -5.34
N GLU A 28 -3.17 11.25 -5.27
CA GLU A 28 -2.71 9.96 -5.77
C GLU A 28 -3.26 8.81 -4.92
N ILE A 29 -3.17 8.88 -3.58
CA ILE A 29 -3.77 7.89 -2.68
C ILE A 29 -5.27 7.76 -2.93
N ARG A 30 -5.97 8.88 -3.15
CA ARG A 30 -7.39 8.90 -3.52
C ARG A 30 -7.64 8.20 -4.86
N THR A 31 -6.81 8.46 -5.87
CA THR A 31 -6.91 7.81 -7.19
C THR A 31 -6.72 6.31 -7.07
N ILE A 32 -5.72 5.86 -6.31
CA ILE A 32 -5.49 4.45 -6.02
C ILE A 32 -6.75 3.84 -5.39
N TYR A 33 -7.30 4.46 -4.34
CA TYR A 33 -8.51 3.97 -3.67
C TYR A 33 -9.67 3.72 -4.64
N PHE A 34 -10.00 4.67 -5.52
CA PHE A 34 -11.11 4.53 -6.45
C PHE A 34 -10.81 3.62 -7.67
N GLY A 35 -9.55 3.45 -8.04
CA GLY A 35 -9.11 2.62 -9.17
C GLY A 35 -8.76 1.17 -8.79
N THR A 36 -8.64 0.88 -7.51
CA THR A 36 -8.21 -0.43 -7.00
C THR A 36 -9.22 -1.54 -7.32
N THR A 37 -8.71 -2.73 -7.67
CA THR A 37 -9.50 -3.93 -7.94
C THR A 37 -9.00 -5.13 -7.14
N GLU A 38 -9.77 -6.23 -7.06
CA GLU A 38 -9.33 -7.48 -6.42
C GLU A 38 -7.99 -8.00 -6.98
N ARG A 39 -7.71 -7.74 -8.27
CA ARG A 39 -6.48 -8.18 -8.93
C ARG A 39 -5.27 -7.31 -8.56
N THR A 40 -5.48 -6.03 -8.28
CA THR A 40 -4.41 -5.04 -8.11
C THR A 40 -4.18 -4.63 -6.65
N ILE A 41 -5.13 -4.95 -5.75
CA ILE A 41 -5.15 -4.54 -4.34
C ILE A 41 -3.83 -4.70 -3.58
N GLN A 42 -3.05 -5.75 -3.86
CA GLN A 42 -1.78 -5.98 -3.18
C GLN A 42 -0.71 -4.95 -3.59
N HIS A 43 -0.64 -4.65 -4.88
CA HIS A 43 0.29 -3.67 -5.44
C HIS A 43 -0.14 -2.26 -5.07
N ASP A 44 -1.43 -1.97 -5.27
CA ASP A 44 -2.04 -0.67 -4.99
C ASP A 44 -1.89 -0.28 -3.51
N PHE A 45 -2.11 -1.24 -2.60
CA PHE A 45 -1.92 -1.01 -1.17
C PHE A 45 -0.46 -0.74 -0.79
N ALA A 46 0.49 -1.45 -1.41
CA ALA A 46 1.92 -1.21 -1.18
C ALA A 46 2.32 0.19 -1.66
N HIS A 47 1.89 0.60 -2.85
CA HIS A 47 2.16 1.94 -3.39
C HIS A 47 1.55 3.04 -2.50
N ALA A 48 0.33 2.84 -2.01
CA ALA A 48 -0.30 3.79 -1.09
C ALA A 48 0.47 3.93 0.24
N ILE A 49 1.08 2.85 0.75
CA ILE A 49 1.97 2.92 1.93
C ILE A 49 3.21 3.75 1.62
N GLU A 50 3.86 3.52 0.47
CA GLU A 50 5.04 4.29 0.06
C GLU A 50 4.72 5.79 0.01
N LEU A 51 3.60 6.16 -0.62
CA LEU A 51 3.10 7.53 -0.67
C LEU A 51 2.84 8.11 0.73
N LEU A 52 2.17 7.36 1.61
CA LEU A 52 1.89 7.78 2.98
C LEU A 52 3.17 8.14 3.76
N THR A 53 4.26 7.38 3.56
CA THR A 53 5.53 7.65 4.26
C THR A 53 6.21 8.95 3.82
N THR A 54 5.83 9.51 2.67
CA THR A 54 6.38 10.79 2.17
C THR A 54 5.70 12.01 2.81
N LEU A 55 4.51 11.83 3.41
CA LEU A 55 3.80 12.90 4.09
C LEU A 55 4.46 13.24 5.42
N ALA A 56 4.99 14.46 5.54
CA ALA A 56 5.69 14.92 6.74
C ALA A 56 4.74 15.37 7.87
N ALA A 57 3.62 16.02 7.52
CA ALA A 57 2.67 16.56 8.49
C ALA A 57 1.64 15.52 8.94
N GLU A 58 1.31 15.52 10.22
CA GLU A 58 0.31 14.61 10.80
C GLU A 58 -1.09 14.86 10.22
N GLU A 59 -1.44 16.13 9.99
CA GLU A 59 -2.75 16.49 9.43
C GLU A 59 -2.99 15.88 8.04
N ASP A 60 -1.95 15.83 7.20
CA ASP A 60 -2.04 15.21 5.87
C ASP A 60 -2.10 13.68 5.97
N ARG A 61 -1.36 13.08 6.92
CA ARG A 61 -1.46 11.64 7.18
C ARG A 61 -2.86 11.24 7.66
N GLU A 62 -3.48 12.05 8.51
CA GLU A 62 -4.84 11.81 9.00
C GLU A 62 -5.87 11.85 7.86
N LYS A 63 -5.74 12.82 6.93
CA LYS A 63 -6.58 12.87 5.72
C LYS A 63 -6.38 11.63 4.83
N ALA A 64 -5.14 11.16 4.67
CA ALA A 64 -4.84 9.95 3.90
C ALA A 64 -5.40 8.69 4.56
N ARG A 65 -5.48 8.65 5.89
CA ARG A 65 -5.87 7.49 6.69
C ARG A 65 -7.24 6.95 6.33
N VAL A 66 -8.21 7.81 6.02
CA VAL A 66 -9.56 7.41 5.59
C VAL A 66 -9.50 6.51 4.34
N TYR A 67 -8.66 6.85 3.37
CA TYR A 67 -8.47 6.04 2.16
C TYR A 67 -7.69 4.75 2.45
N MET A 68 -6.67 4.82 3.32
CA MET A 68 -5.88 3.66 3.73
C MET A 68 -6.72 2.60 4.46
N ASP A 69 -7.62 3.02 5.33
CA ASP A 69 -8.53 2.13 6.05
C ASP A 69 -9.48 1.42 5.07
N GLY A 70 -10.00 2.14 4.07
CA GLY A 70 -10.81 1.56 3.02
C GLY A 70 -10.05 0.55 2.15
N LEU A 71 -8.81 0.85 1.75
CA LEU A 71 -7.94 -0.10 1.05
C LEU A 71 -7.66 -1.35 1.89
N ALA A 72 -7.38 -1.18 3.19
CA ALA A 72 -7.13 -2.29 4.10
C ALA A 72 -8.36 -3.21 4.22
N GLN A 73 -9.56 -2.63 4.27
CA GLN A 73 -10.81 -3.39 4.29
C GLN A 73 -10.99 -4.20 2.99
N MET A 74 -10.88 -3.55 1.82
CA MET A 74 -10.99 -4.23 0.52
C MET A 74 -9.98 -5.38 0.38
N ARG A 75 -8.72 -5.15 0.79
CA ARG A 75 -7.67 -6.19 0.84
C ARG A 75 -8.08 -7.37 1.70
N SER A 76 -8.66 -7.10 2.86
CA SER A 76 -9.07 -8.14 3.78
C SER A 76 -10.26 -8.95 3.23
N ASP A 77 -11.23 -8.28 2.62
CA ASP A 77 -12.43 -8.90 2.08
C ASP A 77 -12.12 -9.77 0.86
N TRP A 78 -11.34 -9.26 -0.09
CA TRP A 78 -10.87 -10.04 -1.24
C TRP A 78 -9.77 -11.05 -0.90
N GLY A 79 -9.14 -10.93 0.27
CA GLY A 79 -8.30 -11.98 0.83
C GLY A 79 -9.12 -13.17 1.30
N ARG A 80 -10.25 -12.90 1.97
CA ARG A 80 -11.17 -13.92 2.51
C ARG A 80 -11.93 -14.68 1.43
N THR A 81 -12.33 -14.02 0.34
CA THR A 81 -12.98 -14.67 -0.82
C THR A 81 -12.09 -15.75 -1.43
N ARG A 82 -10.77 -15.53 -1.48
CA ARG A 82 -9.80 -16.51 -1.99
C ARG A 82 -9.55 -17.67 -1.04
N SER A 83 -9.58 -17.46 0.27
CA SER A 83 -9.34 -18.52 1.28
C SER A 83 -10.59 -19.35 1.59
N GLY A 84 -11.79 -18.87 1.25
CA GLY A 84 -13.07 -19.53 1.53
C GLY A 84 -13.30 -20.86 0.79
N ARG A 85 -12.39 -21.28 -0.11
CA ARG A 85 -12.51 -22.54 -0.85
C ARG A 85 -11.51 -23.63 -0.45
N SER A 86 -10.64 -23.39 0.54
CA SER A 86 -9.58 -24.36 0.90
C SER A 86 -9.30 -24.50 2.39
N GLY A 87 -10.23 -24.14 3.29
CA GLY A 87 -9.90 -24.06 4.73
C GLY A 87 -10.98 -24.44 5.75
N GLN A 88 -12.10 -25.04 5.36
CA GLN A 88 -13.09 -25.57 6.31
C GLN A 88 -13.27 -27.08 6.14
N SER A 89 -12.15 -27.79 6.18
CA SER A 89 -12.10 -29.24 6.39
C SER A 89 -10.83 -29.55 7.19
N GLY A 90 -10.90 -29.34 8.50
CA GLY A 90 -9.77 -29.62 9.37
C GLY A 90 -9.99 -29.09 10.78
N THR A 91 -10.25 -30.02 11.69
CA THR A 91 -10.10 -29.88 13.16
C THR A 91 -11.19 -29.16 13.97
N SER A 92 -12.39 -29.74 14.01
CA SER A 92 -13.20 -29.78 15.25
C SER A 92 -13.90 -31.14 15.39
N GLY A 93 -13.11 -32.21 15.22
CA GLY A 93 -13.55 -33.60 15.33
C GLY A 93 -12.68 -34.41 16.29
N ARG A 94 -12.68 -34.06 17.59
CA ARG A 94 -12.28 -34.90 18.74
C ARG A 94 -12.34 -33.99 19.98
N SER A 95 -12.94 -34.33 21.12
CA SER A 95 -13.27 -35.62 21.66
C SER A 95 -14.54 -35.51 22.49
N ARG A 96 -15.49 -36.39 22.21
CA ARG A 96 -16.46 -36.85 23.20
C ARG A 96 -15.67 -37.39 24.39
N LYS A 97 -16.02 -36.98 25.62
CA LYS A 97 -15.82 -37.82 26.79
C LYS A 97 -17.14 -37.88 27.54
N SER A 98 -17.94 -38.84 27.10
CA SER A 98 -18.95 -39.54 27.88
C SER A 98 -18.28 -40.38 28.98
N GLY A 99 -18.99 -40.61 30.09
CA GLY A 99 -18.65 -41.52 31.19
C GLY A 99 -18.62 -40.77 32.53
N GLU A 100 -19.73 -40.63 33.25
CA GLU A 100 -20.48 -41.66 34.01
C GLU A 100 -19.71 -42.19 35.22
N SER A 101 -20.10 -41.70 36.41
CA SER A 101 -20.47 -42.46 37.62
C SER A 101 -20.89 -41.47 38.71
#